data_AF-M1CBH8-F1
#
_entry.id   AF-M1CBH8-F1
#
_cell.length_a   1.000
_cell.length_b   1.000
_cell.length_c   1.000
_cell.angle_alpha   90.00
_cell.angle_beta   90.00
_cell.angle_gamma   90.00
#
_symmetry.space_group_name_H-M   'P 1'
#
loop_
_entity.id
_entity.type
_entity.pdbx_description
1 polymer ?
#
loop_
_entity_poly.entity_id
_entity_poly.type
_entity_poly.pdbx_seq_one_letter_code
_entity_poly.pdbx_strand_id
1 'polypeptide(L)' 'MNINGLTSLHYIQEAVTLVQDIKDAEAASRRLIEEAYSRGSSDNITCVVVRFESA' A
#
# COMPACT_ATOMS: atom_id res chain seq x y z
N MET A 1 -4.03 15.96 -9.76
CA MET A 1 -3.35 14.75 -10.29
C MET A 1 -4.26 13.59 -9.91
N ASN A 2 -4.95 13.00 -10.88
CA ASN A 2 -6.08 12.11 -10.65
C ASN A 2 -5.59 10.75 -10.11
N ILE A 3 -6.02 10.36 -8.93
CA ILE A 3 -5.51 9.23 -8.13
C ILE A 3 -6.01 7.85 -8.57
N ASN A 4 -5.95 7.57 -9.87
CA ASN A 4 -6.04 6.19 -10.39
C ASN A 4 -4.76 5.37 -10.05
N GLY A 5 -4.08 5.70 -8.95
CA GLY A 5 -2.68 5.35 -8.66
C GLY A 5 -2.46 3.97 -8.08
N LEU A 6 -3.45 3.38 -7.40
CA LEU A 6 -3.30 2.06 -6.78
C LEU A 6 -3.17 0.90 -7.80
N THR A 7 -3.58 1.11 -9.06
CA THR A 7 -3.58 0.09 -10.12
C THR A 7 -2.42 0.21 -11.10
N SER A 8 -1.53 1.20 -10.93
CA SER A 8 -0.38 1.37 -11.81
C SER A 8 0.75 0.38 -11.44
N LEU A 9 1.28 -0.37 -12.41
CA LEU A 9 2.37 -1.35 -12.18
C LEU A 9 3.61 -0.76 -11.49
N HIS A 10 3.89 0.53 -11.70
CA HIS A 10 4.97 1.25 -11.03
C HIS A 10 4.68 1.45 -9.54
N TYR A 11 3.45 1.88 -9.21
CA TYR A 11 3.00 2.09 -7.84
C TYR A 11 2.92 0.78 -7.05
N ILE A 12 2.52 -0.33 -7.71
CA ILE A 12 2.48 -1.65 -7.06
C ILE A 12 3.88 -2.07 -6.60
N GLN A 13 4.93 -1.86 -7.41
CA GLN A 13 6.30 -2.20 -7.01
C GLN A 13 6.83 -1.30 -5.89
N GLU A 14 6.55 0.01 -5.96
CA GLU A 14 6.89 0.93 -4.86
C GLU A 14 6.18 0.52 -3.56
N ALA A 15 4.89 0.21 -3.63
CA ALA A 15 4.08 -0.23 -2.50
C ALA A 15 4.62 -1.52 -1.87
N VAL A 16 4.96 -2.53 -2.67
CA VAL A 16 5.57 -3.78 -2.18
C VAL A 16 6.91 -3.50 -1.51
N THR A 17 7.74 -2.65 -2.12
CA THR A 17 9.05 -2.28 -1.56
C THR A 17 8.91 -1.55 -0.22
N LEU A 18 7.86 -0.74 -0.06
CA LEU A 18 7.57 0.01 1.15
C LEU A 18 7.18 -0.89 2.34
N VAL A 19 6.49 -2.01 2.07
CA VAL A 19 5.92 -2.86 3.12
C VAL A 19 6.54 -4.25 3.26
N GLN A 20 7.42 -4.66 2.35
CA GLN A 20 8.04 -6.01 2.37
C GLN A 20 8.78 -6.30 3.69
N ASP A 21 9.36 -5.29 4.32
CA ASP A 21 10.11 -5.44 5.58
C ASP A 21 9.18 -5.45 6.81
N ILE A 22 7.93 -5.03 6.65
CA ILE A 22 6.96 -4.92 7.74
C ILE A 22 6.33 -6.29 7.99
N LYS A 23 6.69 -6.92 9.11
CA LYS A 23 6.20 -8.24 9.50
C LYS A 23 4.71 -8.31 9.80
N ASP A 24 4.18 -7.23 10.36
CA ASP A 24 2.78 -7.15 10.75
C ASP A 24 1.91 -6.65 9.58
N ALA A 25 0.87 -7.40 9.25
CA ALA A 25 0.01 -7.08 8.10
C ALA A 25 -0.81 -5.80 8.32
N GLU A 26 -1.23 -5.52 9.55
CA GLU A 26 -1.95 -4.28 9.88
C GLU A 26 -1.03 -3.07 9.68
N ALA A 27 0.18 -3.10 10.24
CA ALA A 27 1.17 -2.06 10.10
C ALA A 27 1.57 -1.83 8.64
N ALA A 28 1.68 -2.89 7.84
CA ALA A 28 1.91 -2.80 6.40
C ALA A 28 0.77 -2.06 5.69
N SER A 29 -0.49 -2.44 5.96
CA SER A 29 -1.65 -1.77 5.36
C SER A 29 -1.76 -0.30 5.75
N ARG A 30 -1.48 0.03 7.01
CA ARG A 30 -1.50 1.40 7.52
C ARG A 30 -0.46 2.26 6.81
N ARG A 31 0.76 1.73 6.61
CA ARG A 31 1.82 2.43 5.86
C ARG A 31 1.46 2.72 4.41
N LEU A 32 0.77 1.81 3.73
CA LEU A 32 0.29 2.04 2.36
C LEU A 32 -0.76 3.14 2.29
N ILE A 33 -1.65 3.19 3.28
CA ILE A 33 -2.69 4.22 3.37
C ILE A 33 -2.06 5.59 3.66
N GLU A 34 -1.11 5.66 4.60
CA GLU A 34 -0.37 6.89 4.92
C GLU A 34 0.39 7.44 3.69
N GLU A 35 1.07 6.57 2.96
CA GLU A 35 1.81 6.94 1.75
C GLU A 35 0.86 7.45 0.64
N ALA A 36 -0.29 6.79 0.46
CA ALA A 36 -1.32 7.23 -0.47
C ALA A 36 -1.89 8.62 -0.11
N TYR A 37 -2.17 8.86 1.18
CA TYR A 37 -2.60 10.18 1.66
C TYR A 37 -1.52 11.24 1.46
N SER A 38 -0.27 10.94 1.78
CA SER A 38 0.89 11.84 1.61
C SER A 38 1.06 12.26 0.14
N ARG A 39 0.76 11.37 -0.80
CA ARG A 39 0.81 11.63 -2.25
C ARG A 39 -0.41 12.40 -2.79
N GLY A 40 -1.28 12.88 -1.91
CA GLY A 40 -2.43 13.73 -2.26
C GLY A 40 -3.68 12.96 -2.65
N SER A 41 -3.81 11.71 -2.19
CA SER A 41 -5.04 10.95 -2.43
C SER A 41 -6.18 11.48 -1.56
N SER A 42 -7.17 12.09 -2.20
CA SER A 42 -8.34 12.71 -1.58
C SER A 42 -9.62 11.87 -1.63
N ASP A 43 -9.57 10.67 -2.21
CA ASP A 43 -10.68 9.70 -2.23
C ASP A 43 -10.57 8.69 -1.06
N ASN A 44 -11.64 7.94 -0.81
CA ASN A 44 -11.64 6.80 0.12
C ASN A 44 -10.65 5.71 -0.36
N ILE A 45 -9.54 5.55 0.36
CA ILE A 45 -8.52 4.53 0.09
C ILE A 45 -8.86 3.25 0.86
N THR A 46 -8.99 2.13 0.15
CA THR A 46 -9.11 0.78 0.74
C THR A 46 -7.86 -0.03 0.41
N CYS A 47 -7.21 -0.61 1.42
CA CYS A 47 -6.02 -1.45 1.27
C CYS A 47 -6.22 -2.80 1.97
N VAL A 48 -5.81 -3.89 1.33
CA VAL A 48 -5.82 -5.25 1.89
C VAL A 48 -4.42 -5.83 1.74
N VAL A 49 -3.82 -6.25 2.86
CA VAL A 49 -2.53 -6.94 2.88
C VAL A 49 -2.76 -8.38 3.34
N VAL A 50 -2.35 -9.33 2.52
CA VAL A 50 -2.41 -10.76 2.84
C VAL A 50 -0.98 -11.27 2.96
N ARG A 51 -0.65 -11.78 4.15
CA ARG A 51 0.62 -12.46 4.40
C ARG A 51 0.38 -13.96 4.38
N PHE A 52 1.06 -14.65 3.49
CA PHE A 52 1.09 -16.10 3.48
C PHE A 52 2.22 -16.55 4.41
N GLU A 53 1.89 -17.31 5.44
CA GLU A 53 2.90 -18.01 6.23
C GLU A 53 3.38 -19.22 5.45
N SER A 54 4.70 -19.33 5.27
CA SER A 54 5.29 -20.54 4.72
C SER A 54 5.30 -21.58 5.83
N ALA A 55 4.66 -22.72 5.59
CA ALA A 55 4.58 -23.85 6.50
C ALA A 55 5.97 -24.45 6.81
#